data_AF-A0A9D1YND6-F1
#
_entry.id   AF-A0A9D1YND6-F1
#
_cell.length_a   1.000
_cell.length_b   1.000
_cell.length_c   1.000
_cell.angle_alpha   90.00
_cell.angle_beta   90.00
_cell.angle_gamma   90.00
#
_symmetry.space_group_name_H-M   'P 1'
#
loop_
_entity.id
_entity.type
_entity.pdbx_description
1 polymer ?
#
loop_
_entity_poly.entity_id
_entity_poly.type
_entity_poly.pdbx_seq_one_letter_code
_entity_poly.pdbx_strand_id
1 'polypeptide(L)' 'MEGMTAGKVFSGKESLPRTELELSGLDPDALGFMKAAERRRALERAGLDPDQYDF' A
#
# COMPACT_ATOMS: atom_id res chain seq x y z
N MET A 1 22.08 2.97 24.18
CA MET A 1 22.60 2.17 23.06
C MET A 1 21.38 1.61 22.35
N GLU A 2 21.10 2.15 21.16
CA GLU A 2 20.25 1.56 20.08
C GLU A 2 18.77 1.27 20.42
N GLY A 3 17.77 1.47 19.57
CA GLY A 3 17.70 1.82 18.16
C GLY A 3 16.24 1.71 17.71
N MET A 4 15.90 2.43 16.64
CA MET A 4 14.82 2.17 15.68
C MET A 4 13.46 1.71 16.23
N THR A 5 12.37 2.47 16.10
CA THR A 5 11.75 2.72 14.79
C THR A 5 10.72 3.84 14.92
N ALA A 6 10.73 4.74 13.94
CA ALA A 6 9.68 5.73 13.76
C ALA A 6 8.34 4.99 13.59
N GLY A 7 7.51 5.05 14.63
CA GLY A 7 6.10 4.67 14.56
C GLY A 7 5.41 5.54 13.53
N LYS A 8 5.24 4.96 12.35
CA LYS A 8 4.42 5.38 11.20
C LYS A 8 3.42 6.49 11.57
N VAL A 9 3.62 7.66 10.97
CA VAL A 9 2.70 8.80 11.03
C VAL A 9 1.25 8.35 10.85
N PHE A 10 0.42 8.61 11.86
CA PHE A 10 -1.02 8.49 11.78
C PHE A 10 -1.53 9.50 10.75
N SER A 11 -1.82 9.03 9.53
CA SER A 11 -2.57 9.84 8.56
C SER A 11 -4.06 9.60 8.81
N GLY A 12 -4.72 10.61 9.39
CA GLY A 12 -6.16 10.63 9.56
C GLY A 12 -6.87 10.63 8.21
N LYS A 13 -7.61 9.56 7.94
CA LYS A 13 -8.77 9.61 7.04
C LYS A 13 -9.98 9.30 7.91
N GLU A 14 -10.73 10.34 8.25
CA GLU A 14 -12.04 10.21 8.88
C GLU A 14 -12.93 9.29 8.03
N SER A 15 -13.28 8.14 8.60
CA SER A 15 -14.52 7.39 8.37
C SER A 15 -14.91 6.98 6.94
N LEU A 16 -13.97 6.90 5.99
CA LEU A 16 -14.22 6.19 4.73
C LEU A 16 -13.76 4.72 4.86
N PRO A 17 -14.51 3.75 4.28
CA PRO A 17 -14.06 2.37 4.27
C PRO A 17 -12.71 2.29 3.57
N ARG A 18 -11.70 1.77 4.30
CA ARG A 18 -10.37 1.55 3.73
C ARG A 18 -10.49 0.53 2.60
N THR A 19 -9.79 0.80 1.51
CA THR A 19 -9.65 -0.16 0.40
C THR A 19 -8.84 -1.37 0.82
N GLU A 20 -8.96 -2.49 0.11
CA GLU A 20 -8.15 -3.70 0.37
C GLU A 20 -6.64 -3.42 0.28
N LEU A 21 -6.25 -2.52 -0.63
CA LEU A 21 -4.88 -2.02 -0.76
C LEU A 21 -4.40 -1.36 0.53
N GLU A 22 -5.19 -0.42 1.07
CA GLU A 22 -4.87 0.28 2.32
C GLU A 22 -4.87 -0.68 3.52
N LEU A 23 -5.75 -1.68 3.54
CA LEU A 23 -5.77 -2.73 4.58
C LEU A 23 -4.52 -3.63 4.51
N SER A 24 -3.96 -3.81 3.31
CA SER A 24 -2.73 -4.56 3.08
C SER A 24 -1.47 -3.69 3.25
N GLY A 25 -1.62 -2.42 3.62
CA GLY A 25 -0.52 -1.47 3.83
C GLY A 25 0.04 -0.85 2.55
N LEU A 26 -0.65 -1.01 1.42
CA LEU A 26 -0.34 -0.37 0.16
C LEU A 26 -1.10 0.96 0.01
N ASP A 27 -0.48 1.89 -0.69
CA ASP A 27 -1.08 3.19 -1.01
C ASP A 27 -1.52 3.20 -2.49
N PRO A 28 -2.83 3.29 -2.79
CA PRO A 28 -3.35 3.19 -4.15
C PRO A 28 -2.83 4.31 -5.06
N ASP A 29 -2.71 5.53 -4.54
CA ASP A 29 -2.11 6.65 -5.27
C ASP A 29 -0.66 6.32 -5.64
N ALA A 30 0.16 5.86 -4.69
CA ALA A 30 1.54 5.46 -4.95
C ALA A 30 1.65 4.33 -5.99
N LEU A 31 0.76 3.33 -5.96
CA LEU A 31 0.73 2.24 -6.94
C LEU A 31 0.46 2.74 -8.36
N GLY A 32 -0.38 3.78 -8.53
CA GLY A 32 -0.62 4.42 -9.83
C GLY A 32 0.60 5.13 -10.40
N PHE A 33 1.52 5.61 -9.55
CA PHE A 33 2.77 6.22 -9.99
C PHE A 33 3.92 5.21 -10.20
N MET A 34 3.78 3.97 -9.70
CA MET A 34 4.79 2.92 -9.86
C MET A 34 4.79 2.32 -11.27
N LYS A 35 5.96 1.85 -11.72
CA LYS A 35 6.04 1.04 -12.95
C LYS A 35 5.26 -0.25 -12.79
N ALA A 36 4.64 -0.73 -13.88
CA ALA A 36 3.83 -1.95 -13.87
C ALA A 36 4.51 -3.16 -13.20
N ALA A 37 5.81 -3.38 -13.46
CA ALA A 37 6.56 -4.47 -12.84
C ALA A 37 6.78 -4.29 -11.33
N GLU A 38 6.99 -3.06 -10.86
CA GLU A 38 7.16 -2.76 -9.43
C GLU A 38 5.82 -2.85 -8.70
N ARG A 39 4.76 -2.31 -9.32
CA ARG A 39 3.38 -2.39 -8.84
C ARG A 39 2.93 -3.84 -8.66
N ARG A 40 3.15 -4.69 -9.66
CA ARG A 40 2.86 -6.14 -9.57
C ARG A 40 3.55 -6.79 -8.37
N ARG A 41 4.86 -6.56 -8.19
CA ARG A 41 5.62 -7.11 -7.06
C ARG A 41 5.13 -6.59 -5.71
N ALA A 42 4.70 -5.32 -5.63
CA ALA A 42 4.15 -4.76 -4.40
C ALA A 42 2.83 -5.43 -4.01
N LEU A 43 1.94 -5.69 -4.99
CA LEU A 43 0.68 -6.39 -4.81
C LEU A 43 0.92 -7.86 -4.40
N GLU A 44 1.80 -8.57 -5.12
CA GLU A 44 2.15 -9.96 -4.78
C GLU A 44 2.74 -10.08 -3.36
N ARG A 45 3.58 -9.13 -2.94
CA ARG A 45 4.13 -9.08 -1.57
C ARG A 45 3.08 -8.81 -0.51
N ALA A 46 2.00 -8.12 -0.87
CA ALA A 46 0.85 -7.88 -0.02
C ALA A 46 -0.17 -9.04 -0.04
N GLY A 47 0.08 -10.08 -0.86
CA GLY A 47 -0.84 -11.20 -1.04
C GLY A 47 -2.05 -10.87 -1.94
N LEU A 48 -1.95 -9.80 -2.73
CA LEU A 48 -2.99 -9.34 -3.63
C LEU A 48 -2.68 -9.75 -5.07
N ASP A 49 -3.73 -10.06 -5.82
CA ASP A 49 -3.63 -10.38 -7.23
C ASP A 49 -3.57 -9.08 -8.06
N PRO A 50 -2.49 -8.84 -8.82
CA PRO A 50 -2.33 -7.60 -9.55
C PRO A 50 -3.21 -7.46 -10.78
N ASP A 51 -3.78 -8.55 -11.31
CA ASP A 51 -4.67 -8.52 -12.47
C ASP A 51 -6.11 -8.16 -12.06
N GLN A 52 -6.42 -8.09 -10.76
CA GLN A 52 -7.69 -7.54 -10.24
C GLN A 52 -7.78 -6.01 -10.32
N TYR A 53 -6.70 -5.32 -10.70
CA TYR A 53 -6.61 -3.87 -10.65
C TYR A 53 -6.13 -3.26 -11.97
N ASP A 54 -6.89 -2.29 -12.49
CA ASP A 54 -6.63 -1.58 -13.75
C ASP A 54 -5.96 -0.22 -13.51
N PHE A 55 -4.82 -0.22 -12.79
CA PHE A 55 -4.06 1.01 -12.52
C PHE A 55 -3.28 1.52 -13.74
#